data_AF-A0A518VCF2-F1
#
_entry.id   AF-A0A518VCF2-F1
#
_cell.length_a   1.000
_cell.length_b   1.000
_cell.length_c   1.000
_cell.angle_alpha   90.00
_cell.angle_beta   90.00
_cell.angle_gamma   90.00
#
_symmetry.space_group_name_H-M   'P 1'
#
loop_
_entity.id
_entity.type
_entity.pdbx_description
1 polymer ?
#
loop_
_entity_poly.entity_id
_entity_poly.type
_entity_poly.pdbx_seq_one_letter_code
_entity_poly.pdbx_strand_id
1 'polypeptide(L)'
;MFLAWDDNRQKWITKDVIITNDGIYKDFRDYLDGIATKEVAILKNVGIPDKNNKQVYEEYIVHHEFYGQLIVKWLTEQAYFYLHDPHYSDPYEEGEHHTAELIRECEVIGNTFEDIY
;
A
#
# COMPACT_ATOMS: atom_id res chain seq x y z
N MET A 1 5.21 -10.90 0.90
CA MET A 1 4.19 -10.79 1.98
C MET A 1 3.11 -9.84 1.48
N PHE A 2 1.83 -10.18 1.65
CA PHE A 2 0.70 -9.32 1.30
C PHE A 2 -0.02 -8.90 2.58
N LEU A 3 -0.52 -7.67 2.59
CA LEU A 3 -1.34 -7.14 3.66
C LEU A 3 -2.73 -6.89 3.09
N ALA A 4 -3.80 -7.24 3.81
CA ALA A 4 -5.16 -6.99 3.35
C ALA A 4 -6.00 -6.31 4.43
N TRP A 5 -6.82 -5.34 4.02
CA TRP A 5 -7.77 -4.63 4.87
C TRP A 5 -9.19 -5.16 4.64
N ASP A 6 -9.88 -5.60 5.69
CA ASP A 6 -11.29 -6.01 5.67
C ASP A 6 -12.16 -4.84 6.15
N ASP A 7 -12.78 -4.12 5.22
CA ASP A 7 -13.53 -2.90 5.52
C ASP A 7 -14.78 -3.18 6.36
N ASN A 8 -15.42 -4.33 6.16
CA ASN A 8 -16.61 -4.70 6.95
C ASN A 8 -16.29 -4.90 8.44
N ARG A 9 -15.06 -5.33 8.73
CA ARG A 9 -14.60 -5.63 10.09
C ARG A 9 -13.64 -4.59 10.64
N GLN A 10 -13.28 -3.58 9.83
CA GLN A 10 -12.31 -2.54 10.15
C GLN A 10 -11.04 -3.13 10.78
N LYS A 11 -10.44 -4.13 10.12
CA LYS A 11 -9.26 -4.82 10.65
C LYS A 11 -8.31 -5.32 9.57
N TRP A 12 -7.03 -5.40 9.94
CA TRP A 12 -5.99 -6.05 9.15
C TRP A 12 -6.10 -7.57 9.15
N ILE A 13 -5.95 -8.15 7.97
CA ILE A 13 -5.75 -9.58 7.74
C ILE A 13 -4.27 -9.76 7.39
N THR A 14 -3.50 -10.19 8.38
CA THR A 14 -2.11 -10.63 8.21
C THR A 14 -2.09 -12.15 8.17
N LYS A 15 -1.93 -12.73 6.99
CA LYS A 15 -1.77 -14.18 6.84
C LYS A 15 -0.51 -14.45 6.06
N ASP A 16 0.32 -15.36 6.57
CA ASP A 16 1.46 -15.89 5.84
C ASP A 16 0.95 -16.67 4.63
N VAL A 17 0.94 -16.03 3.46
CA VAL A 17 0.57 -16.69 2.21
C VAL A 17 1.77 -17.48 1.73
N ILE A 18 1.66 -18.82 1.75
CA ILE A 18 2.66 -19.71 1.16
C ILE A 18 2.50 -19.63 -0.36
N ILE A 19 3.51 -19.08 -1.02
CA ILE A 19 3.59 -19.02 -2.48
C ILE A 19 3.99 -20.41 -3.00
N THR A 20 3.06 -21.15 -3.58
CA THR A 20 3.36 -22.39 -4.31
C THR A 20 3.44 -22.12 -5.82
N ASN A 21 4.15 -22.98 -6.56
CA ASN A 21 4.34 -22.86 -8.02
C ASN A 21 3.03 -22.92 -8.82
N ASP A 22 1.93 -23.36 -8.21
CA ASP A 22 0.62 -23.54 -8.86
C ASP A 22 -0.30 -22.31 -8.71
N GLY A 23 0.19 -21.26 -8.04
CA GLY A 23 -0.51 -19.98 -7.91
C GLY A 23 -0.71 -19.56 -6.46
N ILE A 24 -0.07 -18.45 -6.13
CA ILE A 24 -0.19 -17.63 -4.89
C ILE A 24 -1.64 -17.36 -4.50
N TYR A 25 -2.51 -17.33 -5.50
CA TYR A 25 -3.84 -16.78 -5.37
C TYR A 25 -4.87 -17.76 -4.85
N LYS A 26 -4.76 -19.07 -5.03
CA LYS A 26 -5.92 -19.95 -4.78
C LYS A 26 -6.30 -20.01 -3.31
N ASP A 27 -5.39 -20.30 -2.38
CA ASP A 27 -5.75 -20.43 -0.96
C ASP A 27 -6.09 -19.10 -0.28
N PHE A 28 -5.41 -18.01 -0.70
CA PHE A 28 -5.72 -16.67 -0.18
C PHE A 28 -7.02 -16.14 -0.77
N ARG A 29 -7.26 -16.33 -2.06
CA ARG A 29 -8.51 -15.97 -2.73
C ARG A 29 -9.68 -16.82 -2.26
N ASP A 30 -9.51 -18.12 -2.07
CA ASP A 30 -10.53 -19.01 -1.49
C ASP A 30 -10.83 -18.60 -0.03
N TYR A 31 -9.82 -18.13 0.72
CA TYR A 31 -10.02 -17.53 2.03
C TYR A 31 -10.81 -16.20 1.95
N LEU A 32 -10.46 -15.30 1.03
CA LEU A 32 -11.18 -14.05 0.76
C LEU A 32 -12.61 -14.29 0.27
N ASP A 33 -12.80 -15.24 -0.65
CA ASP A 33 -14.10 -15.67 -1.18
C ASP A 33 -14.95 -16.31 -0.06
N GLY A 34 -14.32 -17.01 0.89
CA GLY A 34 -14.96 -17.58 2.07
C GLY A 34 -15.39 -16.54 3.13
N ILE A 35 -14.75 -15.36 3.18
CA ILE A 35 -15.23 -14.22 3.98
C ILE A 35 -16.21 -13.32 3.21
N ALA A 36 -16.46 -13.61 1.92
CA ALA A 36 -17.61 -13.14 1.14
C ALA A 36 -17.95 -11.65 1.28
N THR A 37 -16.93 -10.78 1.25
CA THR A 37 -17.15 -9.34 1.19
C THR A 37 -16.39 -8.76 0.01
N LYS A 38 -17.09 -8.00 -0.85
CA LYS A 38 -16.52 -7.29 -2.01
C LYS A 38 -15.57 -6.15 -1.62
N GLU A 39 -15.24 -6.03 -0.35
CA GLU A 39 -14.62 -4.85 0.28
C GLU A 39 -13.36 -5.26 1.04
N VAL A 40 -12.56 -6.14 0.45
CA VAL A 40 -11.21 -6.43 0.92
C VAL A 40 -10.20 -5.78 -0.02
N ALA A 41 -9.44 -4.82 0.48
CA ALA A 41 -8.33 -4.21 -0.25
C ALA A 41 -7.05 -5.01 -0.01
N ILE A 42 -6.40 -5.48 -1.08
CA ILE A 42 -5.12 -6.18 -1.01
C ILE A 42 -4.02 -5.18 -1.34
N LEU A 43 -3.09 -4.99 -0.41
CA LEU A 43 -1.99 -4.04 -0.52
C LEU A 43 -0.70 -4.77 -0.87
N LYS A 44 -0.02 -4.23 -1.89
CA LYS A 44 1.26 -4.77 -2.34
C LYS A 44 2.38 -4.24 -1.45
N ASN A 45 3.34 -5.10 -1.17
CA ASN A 45 4.56 -4.67 -0.50
C ASN A 45 5.46 -3.91 -1.47
N VAL A 46 6.01 -2.76 -1.03
CA VAL A 46 6.89 -1.95 -1.88
C VAL A 46 8.31 -2.54 -1.97
N GLY A 47 8.71 -3.34 -0.98
CA GLY A 47 10.08 -3.88 -0.88
C GLY A 47 11.12 -2.86 -0.36
N ILE A 48 10.71 -1.62 -0.12
CA ILE A 48 11.54 -0.54 0.42
C ILE A 48 11.04 -0.22 1.84
N PRO A 49 11.89 -0.31 2.87
CA PRO A 49 11.50 0.08 4.22
C PRO A 49 11.61 1.60 4.41
N ASP A 50 10.89 2.12 5.41
CA ASP A 50 10.97 3.52 5.83
C ASP A 50 12.27 3.82 6.63
N LYS A 51 12.48 5.08 7.03
CA LYS A 51 13.67 5.51 7.79
C LYS A 51 13.87 4.78 9.13
N ASN A 52 12.80 4.19 9.66
CA ASN A 52 12.79 3.44 10.91
C ASN A 52 12.83 1.91 10.68
N ASN A 53 13.16 1.46 9.48
CA ASN A 53 13.14 0.06 9.04
C ASN A 53 11.76 -0.60 9.09
N LYS A 54 10.67 0.17 9.11
CA LYS A 54 9.32 -0.39 9.00
C LYS A 54 9.03 -0.73 7.55
N GLN A 55 8.36 -1.86 7.35
CA GLN A 55 7.96 -2.30 6.03
C GLN A 55 6.81 -1.45 5.50
N VAL A 56 6.91 -1.03 4.23
CA VAL A 56 5.94 -0.16 3.59
C VAL A 56 5.11 -0.93 2.57
N TYR A 57 3.83 -0.58 2.51
CA TYR A 57 2.85 -1.15 1.59
C TYR A 57 2.20 -0.04 0.78
N GLU A 58 1.58 -0.43 -0.32
CA GLU A 58 0.61 0.40 -1.06
C GLU A 58 -0.42 1.01 -0.10
N GLU A 59 -0.88 2.23 -0.38
CA GLU A 59 -1.84 3.00 0.44
C GLU A 59 -1.35 3.43 1.84
N TYR A 60 -0.07 3.23 2.16
CA TYR A 60 0.51 3.81 3.36
C TYR A 60 0.74 5.31 3.19
N ILE A 61 0.50 6.05 4.27
CA ILE A 61 0.82 7.47 4.38
C ILE A 61 2.19 7.60 5.02
N VAL A 62 3.09 8.28 4.33
CA VAL A 62 4.46 8.52 4.77
C VAL A 62 4.71 10.02 4.91
N HIS A 63 5.56 10.42 5.85
CA HIS A 63 5.95 11.81 6.05
C HIS A 63 7.42 12.00 5.68
N HIS A 64 7.67 12.93 4.77
CA HIS A 64 9.00 13.38 4.38
C HIS A 64 9.24 14.80 4.90
N GLU A 65 10.43 15.09 5.42
CA GLU A 65 10.73 16.39 6.06
C GLU A 65 10.52 17.59 5.12
N PHE A 66 10.78 17.41 3.82
CA PHE A 66 10.66 18.47 2.81
C PHE A 66 9.32 18.49 2.06
N TYR A 67 8.72 17.31 1.83
CA TYR A 67 7.55 17.19 0.96
C TYR A 67 6.25 17.01 1.76
N GLY A 68 6.33 16.90 3.08
CA GLY A 68 5.14 16.73 3.92
C GLY A 68 4.58 15.30 3.83
N GLN A 69 3.25 15.19 3.83
CA GLN A 69 2.55 13.90 3.79
C GLN A 69 2.43 13.42 2.34
N LEU A 70 2.78 12.16 2.10
CA LEU A 70 2.73 11.52 0.79
C LEU A 70 2.04 10.16 0.92
N ILE A 71 1.37 9.71 -0.13
CA ILE A 71 0.68 8.41 -0.18
C ILE A 71 1.42 7.48 -1.14
N VAL A 72 1.70 6.26 -0.72
CA VAL A 72 2.30 5.24 -1.58
C VAL A 72 1.25 4.71 -2.55
N LYS A 73 1.49 4.87 -3.86
CA LYS A 73 0.57 4.42 -4.92
C LYS A 73 1.28 3.51 -5.93
N TRP A 74 0.51 2.68 -6.62
CA TRP A 74 0.98 1.81 -7.70
C TRP A 74 0.48 2.30 -9.06
N LEU A 75 1.41 2.63 -9.97
CA LEU A 75 1.04 3.00 -11.34
C LEU A 75 1.02 1.76 -12.23
N THR A 76 -0.19 1.32 -12.61
CA THR A 76 -0.38 0.04 -13.33
C THR A 76 0.25 0.03 -14.71
N GLU A 77 0.17 1.14 -15.44
CA GLU A 77 0.64 1.22 -16.84
C GLU A 77 2.16 1.07 -16.98
N GLN A 78 2.89 1.54 -15.97
CA GLN A 78 4.36 1.57 -15.97
C GLN A 78 4.95 0.58 -14.95
N ALA A 79 4.09 -0.12 -14.21
CA ALA A 79 4.42 -1.16 -13.24
C ALA A 79 5.46 -0.75 -12.19
N TYR A 80 5.27 0.40 -11.54
CA TYR A 80 6.13 0.85 -10.43
C TYR A 80 5.34 1.56 -9.32
N PHE A 81 5.97 1.65 -8.14
CA PHE A 81 5.47 2.43 -7.01
C PHE A 81 5.95 3.87 -7.06
N TYR A 82 5.10 4.80 -6.62
CA TYR A 82 5.45 6.20 -6.47
C TYR A 82 4.83 6.77 -5.20
N LEU A 83 5.32 7.95 -4.82
CA LEU A 83 4.77 8.74 -3.74
C LEU A 83 3.94 9.88 -4.33
N HIS A 84 2.66 9.89 -3.99
CA HIS A 84 1.68 10.87 -4.42
C HIS A 84 1.48 11.93 -3.33
N ASP A 85 1.54 13.20 -3.70
CA ASP A 85 1.14 14.30 -2.81
C ASP A 85 -0.40 14.46 -2.83
N PRO A 86 -1.10 14.22 -1.71
CA PRO A 86 -2.56 14.26 -1.64
C PRO A 86 -3.15 15.67 -1.81
N HIS A 87 -2.35 16.72 -1.78
CA HIS A 87 -2.83 18.08 -2.06
C HIS A 87 -3.06 18.35 -3.53
N TYR A 88 -2.58 17.48 -4.42
CA TYR A 88 -2.81 17.57 -5.84
C TYR A 88 -3.79 16.49 -6.30
N SER A 89 -4.72 16.87 -7.18
CA SER A 89 -5.86 16.05 -7.54
C SER A 89 -5.69 15.22 -8.81
N ASP A 90 -4.61 15.40 -9.59
CA ASP A 90 -4.55 14.93 -10.98
C ASP A 90 -3.78 13.61 -11.25
N PRO A 91 -3.32 12.78 -10.31
CA PRO A 91 -2.22 11.79 -10.56
C PRO A 91 -1.39 11.73 -11.89
N TYR A 92 -1.36 12.74 -12.77
CA TYR A 92 -0.68 12.73 -14.07
C TYR A 92 0.04 14.05 -14.35
N GLU A 93 -0.06 15.06 -13.47
CA GLU A 93 0.76 16.25 -13.58
C GLU A 93 2.20 15.93 -13.14
N GLU A 94 3.20 16.29 -13.95
CA GLU A 94 4.62 15.92 -13.79
C GLU A 94 5.29 16.38 -12.47
N GLY A 95 4.58 17.10 -11.59
CA GLY A 95 5.03 17.48 -10.25
C GLY A 95 4.50 16.60 -9.11
N GLU A 96 3.55 15.69 -9.38
CA GLU A 96 2.78 14.95 -8.36
C GLU A 96 3.42 13.62 -7.95
N HIS A 97 4.44 13.16 -8.68
CA HIS A 97 5.04 11.84 -8.54
C HIS A 97 6.48 11.93 -8.04
N HIS A 98 6.66 11.66 -6.76
CA HIS A 98 7.99 11.43 -6.20
C HIS A 98 8.38 9.95 -6.36
N THR A 99 9.67 9.69 -6.58
CA THR A 99 10.19 8.32 -6.66
C THR A 99 9.96 7.55 -5.37
N ALA A 100 9.59 6.27 -5.46
CA ALA A 100 9.45 5.40 -4.28
C ALA A 100 10.76 5.21 -3.50
N GLU A 101 11.93 5.47 -4.09
CA GLU A 101 13.20 5.41 -3.34
C GLU A 101 13.25 6.41 -2.17
N LEU A 102 12.51 7.53 -2.24
CA LEU A 102 12.41 8.50 -1.16
C LEU A 102 11.76 7.94 0.10
N ILE A 103 11.06 6.79 0.02
CA ILE A 103 10.48 6.11 1.19
C ILE A 103 11.53 5.87 2.29
N ARG A 104 12.80 5.64 1.92
CA ARG A 104 13.90 5.41 2.87
C ARG A 104 14.17 6.62 3.77
N GLU A 105 13.74 7.80 3.34
CA GLU A 105 13.88 9.07 4.06
C GLU A 105 12.58 9.45 4.78
N CYS A 106 11.49 8.72 4.55
CA CYS A 106 10.19 8.99 5.14
C CYS A 106 9.94 8.20 6.42
N GLU A 107 8.94 8.64 7.19
CA GLU A 107 8.36 7.91 8.30
C GLU A 107 6.94 7.45 7.97
N VAL A 108 6.61 6.17 8.14
CA VAL A 108 5.23 5.71 8.05
C VAL A 108 4.44 6.27 9.24
N ILE A 109 3.41 7.05 8.95
CA ILE A 109 2.56 7.72 9.93
C ILE A 109 1.12 7.18 9.96
N GLY A 110 0.71 6.41 8.95
CA GLY A 110 -0.66 5.93 8.83
C GLY A 110 -0.92 5.19 7.53
N ASN A 111 -2.19 4.99 7.21
CA ASN A 111 -2.66 4.44 5.92
C ASN A 111 -4.05 4.97 5.59
N THR A 112 -4.45 4.94 4.32
CA THR A 112 -5.70 5.54 3.86
C THR A 112 -6.98 4.82 4.29
N PHE A 113 -6.88 3.65 4.95
CA PHE A 113 -8.04 2.91 5.42
C PHE A 113 -8.38 3.24 6.88
N GLU A 114 -7.37 3.33 7.73
CA GLU A 114 -7.53 3.67 9.14
C GLU A 114 -7.56 5.19 9.37
N ASP A 115 -6.86 5.96 8.53
CA ASP A 115 -6.76 7.42 8.61
C ASP A 115 -7.44 8.07 7.40
N ILE A 116 -8.76 8.25 7.52
CA ILE A 116 -9.56 9.02 6.55
C ILE A 116 -9.71 10.44 7.11
N TYR A 117 -9.13 11.43 6.43
CA TYR A 117 -9.25 12.86 6.75
C TYR A 117 -10.62 13.43 6.34
#